data_AF-A0A1X1ZVJ8-F1
#
_entry.id   AF-A0A1X1ZVJ8-F1
#
_cell.length_a   1.000
_cell.length_b   1.000
_cell.length_c   1.000
_cell.angle_alpha   90.00
_cell.angle_beta   90.00
_cell.angle_gamma   90.00
#
_symmetry.space_group_name_H-M   'P 1'
#
loop_
_entity.id
_entity.type
_entity.pdbx_description
1 polymer ?
#
loop_
_entity_poly.entity_id
_entity_poly.type
_entity_poly.pdbx_seq_one_letter_code
_entity_poly.pdbx_strand_id
1 'polypeptide(L)'
;MARQVNKAASGLRKLLIADRQRGLKRWATSEPDGWLEDLGARVPVVVSSAQLMCALMHAGLPHKDYVFGGRYFKSTFILDEHDQLADLDRELEAFMDGR
;
A
#
# COMPACT_ATOMS: atom_id res chain seq x y z
N MET A 1 1.82 -20.48 -4.09
CA MET A 1 2.95 -19.63 -4.57
C MET A 1 2.41 -18.23 -4.84
N ALA A 2 2.61 -17.29 -3.91
CA ALA A 2 2.19 -15.90 -4.07
C ALA A 2 2.98 -15.22 -5.20
N ARG A 3 2.28 -14.58 -6.14
CA ARG A 3 2.91 -13.85 -7.24
C ARG A 3 3.40 -12.50 -6.72
N GLN A 4 4.69 -12.42 -6.44
CA GLN A 4 5.38 -11.21 -5.99
C GLN A 4 5.20 -10.08 -7.02
N VAL A 5 4.46 -9.02 -6.67
CA VAL A 5 4.03 -7.99 -7.63
C VAL A 5 5.17 -7.03 -8.00
N ASN A 6 6.19 -6.84 -7.15
CA ASN A 6 7.37 -6.02 -7.49
C ASN A 6 8.59 -6.33 -6.61
N LYS A 7 9.74 -6.65 -7.24
CA LYS A 7 11.02 -6.93 -6.56
C LYS A 7 11.85 -5.67 -6.24
N ALA A 8 11.35 -4.49 -6.56
CA ALA A 8 12.06 -3.20 -6.48
C ALA A 8 11.44 -2.22 -5.46
N ALA A 9 10.84 -2.75 -4.39
CA ALA A 9 9.98 -1.97 -3.51
C ALA A 9 10.68 -1.32 -2.30
N SER A 10 12.02 -1.27 -2.28
CA SER A 10 12.79 -0.58 -1.23
C SER A 10 12.54 0.93 -1.30
N GLY A 11 11.44 1.41 -0.74
CA GLY A 11 10.99 2.79 -0.84
C GLY A 11 9.48 2.99 -0.87
N LEU A 12 8.67 1.95 -1.11
CA LEU A 12 7.21 2.11 -1.21
C LEU A 12 6.60 2.67 0.09
N ARG A 13 7.05 2.16 1.24
CA ARG A 13 6.66 2.65 2.56
C ARG A 13 7.01 4.13 2.76
N LYS A 14 8.18 4.58 2.28
CA LYS A 14 8.57 6.00 2.31
C LYS A 14 7.63 6.86 1.45
N LEU A 15 7.20 6.35 0.30
CA LEU A 15 6.25 7.05 -0.56
C LEU A 15 4.89 7.20 0.11
N LEU A 16 4.38 6.13 0.73
CA LEU A 16 3.10 6.15 1.45
C LEU A 16 3.14 7.10 2.66
N ILE A 17 4.24 7.08 3.42
CA ILE A 17 4.47 8.03 4.53
C ILE A 17 4.47 9.47 4.02
N ALA A 18 5.23 9.75 2.95
CA ALA A 18 5.33 11.10 2.39
C ALA A 18 3.97 11.60 1.85
N ASP A 19 3.22 10.74 1.17
CA ASP A 19 1.88 11.05 0.67
C ASP A 19 0.91 11.36 1.82
N ARG A 20 0.92 10.52 2.88
CA ARG A 20 0.06 10.72 4.03
C ARG A 20 0.38 11.99 4.80
N GLN A 21 1.67 12.26 5.03
CA GLN A 21 2.13 13.50 5.65
C GLN A 21 1.74 14.74 4.83
N ARG A 22 1.77 14.65 3.50
CA ARG A 22 1.26 15.72 2.63
C ARG A 22 -0.24 15.95 2.84
N GLY A 23 -1.03 14.88 2.98
CA GLY A 23 -2.45 14.96 3.32
C GLY A 23 -2.69 15.63 4.66
N LEU A 24 -1.95 15.22 5.69
CA LEU A 24 -2.06 15.77 7.05
C LEU A 24 -1.65 17.25 7.13
N LYS A 25 -0.71 17.71 6.31
CA LYS A 25 -0.40 19.15 6.21
C LYS A 25 -1.56 19.97 5.64
N ARG A 26 -2.39 19.37 4.78
CA ARG A 26 -3.55 20.03 4.18
C ARG A 26 -4.78 19.95 5.06
N TRP A 27 -4.96 18.81 5.73
CA TRP A 27 -6.07 18.50 6.61
C TRP A 27 -5.51 17.90 7.90
N ALA A 28 -5.10 18.78 8.81
CA ALA A 28 -4.54 18.36 10.07
C ALA A 28 -5.61 17.62 10.91
N THR A 29 -5.17 16.57 11.59
CA THR A 29 -5.96 15.88 12.62
C THR A 29 -5.26 16.04 13.95
N SER A 30 -6.03 16.09 15.03
CA SER A 30 -5.51 16.13 16.41
C SER A 30 -5.13 14.76 16.94
N GLU A 31 -5.63 13.69 16.33
CA GLU A 31 -5.40 12.32 16.78
C GLU A 31 -4.17 11.71 16.11
N PRO A 32 -3.42 10.83 16.82
CA PRO A 32 -2.35 10.06 16.22
C PRO A 32 -2.86 9.22 15.05
N ASP A 33 -2.08 9.19 13.98
CA ASP A 33 -2.40 8.42 12.79
C ASP A 33 -1.79 7.02 12.90
N GLY A 34 -2.54 6.08 13.48
CA GLY A 34 -2.05 4.71 13.72
C GLY A 34 -1.55 4.01 12.45
N TRP A 35 -2.15 4.30 11.29
CA TRP A 35 -1.68 3.74 10.03
C TRP A 35 -0.30 4.29 9.61
N LEU A 36 -0.05 5.57 9.88
CA LEU A 36 1.26 6.18 9.67
C LEU A 36 2.32 5.65 10.65
N GLU A 37 1.93 5.39 11.89
CA GLU A 37 2.78 4.78 12.91
C GLU A 37 3.16 3.35 12.53
N ASP A 38 2.19 2.51 12.14
CA ASP A 38 2.43 1.14 11.66
C ASP A 38 3.32 1.11 10.42
N LEU A 39 3.13 2.08 9.52
CA LEU A 39 4.03 2.30 8.39
C LEU A 39 5.45 2.58 8.85
N GLY A 40 5.66 3.47 9.81
CA GLY A 40 6.97 3.79 10.36
C GLY A 40 7.63 2.64 11.14
N ALA A 41 6.82 1.87 11.86
CA ALA A 41 7.25 0.72 12.66
C ALA A 41 7.55 -0.54 11.85
N ARG A 42 7.36 -0.50 10.52
CA ARG A 42 7.55 -1.65 9.60
C ARG A 42 6.64 -2.84 9.93
N VAL A 43 5.48 -2.58 10.52
CA VAL A 43 4.45 -3.60 10.70
C VAL A 43 3.78 -3.85 9.34
N PRO A 44 3.28 -5.07 9.06
CA PRO A 44 2.42 -5.33 7.92
C PRO A 44 1.20 -4.42 7.93
N VAL A 45 0.97 -3.70 6.84
CA VAL A 45 -0.17 -2.77 6.73
C VAL A 45 -1.00 -3.04 5.50
N VAL A 46 -2.30 -2.84 5.64
CA VAL A 46 -3.23 -2.89 4.51
C VAL A 46 -3.14 -1.58 3.73
N VAL A 47 -3.02 -1.69 2.40
CA VAL A 47 -2.92 -0.57 1.48
C VAL A 47 -3.85 -0.80 0.30
N SER A 48 -4.69 0.19 0.01
CA SER A 48 -5.58 0.15 -1.16
C SER A 48 -4.88 0.55 -2.45
N SER A 49 -5.42 0.09 -3.59
CA SER A 49 -4.96 0.52 -4.91
C SER A 49 -5.00 2.04 -5.08
N ALA A 50 -6.00 2.72 -4.49
CA ALA A 50 -6.13 4.17 -4.53
C ALA A 50 -4.98 4.87 -3.77
N GLN A 51 -4.59 4.36 -2.59
CA GLN A 51 -3.44 4.89 -1.85
C GLN A 51 -2.13 4.70 -2.63
N LEU A 52 -1.92 3.51 -3.22
CA LEU A 52 -0.76 3.24 -4.08
C LEU A 52 -0.74 4.15 -5.30
N MET A 53 -1.88 4.32 -5.97
CA MET A 53 -2.04 5.21 -7.11
C MET A 53 -1.63 6.64 -6.76
N CYS A 54 -2.19 7.20 -5.67
CA CYS A 54 -1.89 8.57 -5.23
C CYS A 54 -0.42 8.74 -4.87
N ALA A 55 0.15 7.84 -4.07
CA ALA A 55 1.54 7.93 -3.65
C ALA A 55 2.51 7.83 -4.83
N LEU A 56 2.27 6.90 -5.78
CA LEU A 56 3.07 6.76 -6.98
C LEU A 56 2.91 7.95 -7.93
N MET A 57 1.68 8.44 -8.13
CA MET A 57 1.39 9.62 -8.96
C MET A 57 2.10 10.85 -8.43
N HIS A 58 2.03 11.12 -7.12
CA HIS A 58 2.70 12.25 -6.50
C HIS A 58 4.23 12.15 -6.53
N ALA A 59 4.77 10.94 -6.57
CA ALA A 59 6.20 10.68 -6.75
C ALA A 59 6.66 10.71 -8.22
N GLY A 60 5.74 10.91 -9.18
CA GLY A 60 6.05 10.85 -10.62
C GLY A 60 6.39 9.44 -11.11
N LEU A 61 5.97 8.40 -10.39
CA LEU A 61 6.24 6.99 -10.69
C LEU A 61 5.09 6.35 -11.49
N PRO A 62 5.34 5.20 -12.16
CA PRO A 62 4.30 4.47 -12.87
C PRO A 62 3.16 4.05 -11.95
N HIS A 63 1.95 4.53 -12.22
CA HIS A 63 0.75 4.30 -11.39
C HIS A 63 -0.45 3.78 -12.20
N LYS A 64 -0.32 3.64 -13.53
CA LYS A 64 -1.41 3.28 -14.45
C LYS A 64 -2.10 1.95 -14.13
N ASP A 65 -1.40 1.02 -13.50
CA ASP A 65 -2.01 -0.26 -13.13
C ASP A 65 -3.02 -0.13 -11.98
N TYR A 66 -2.97 0.95 -11.20
CA TYR A 66 -3.83 1.16 -10.03
C TYR A 66 -4.98 2.16 -10.26
N VAL A 67 -5.00 2.83 -11.41
CA VAL A 67 -6.06 3.79 -11.78
C VAL A 67 -7.36 3.08 -12.16
N PHE A 68 -8.43 3.83 -12.35
CA PHE A 68 -9.69 3.30 -12.89
C PHE A 68 -9.47 2.57 -14.23
N GLY A 69 -9.92 1.31 -14.32
CA GLY A 69 -9.70 0.45 -15.48
C GLY A 69 -8.30 -0.18 -15.57
N GLY A 70 -7.43 0.12 -14.61
CA GLY A 70 -6.13 -0.54 -14.44
C GLY A 70 -6.26 -1.95 -13.87
N ARG A 71 -5.18 -2.73 -14.00
CA ARG A 71 -5.10 -4.14 -13.59
C ARG A 71 -5.46 -4.38 -12.12
N TYR A 72 -5.12 -3.44 -11.24
CA TYR A 72 -5.27 -3.51 -9.80
C TYR A 72 -6.36 -2.56 -9.28
N PHE A 73 -7.28 -2.13 -10.15
CA PHE A 73 -8.36 -1.24 -9.76
C PHE A 73 -9.24 -1.88 -8.70
N LYS A 74 -9.47 -1.17 -7.57
CA LYS A 74 -10.22 -1.63 -6.38
C LYS A 74 -9.56 -2.77 -5.58
N SER A 75 -8.33 -3.16 -5.93
CA SER A 75 -7.60 -4.16 -5.17
C SER A 75 -7.10 -3.61 -3.83
N THR A 76 -6.93 -4.52 -2.88
CA THR A 76 -6.31 -4.25 -1.59
C THR A 76 -5.09 -5.14 -1.41
N PHE A 77 -4.03 -4.59 -0.83
CA PHE A 77 -2.75 -5.25 -0.68
C PHE A 77 -2.30 -5.24 0.77
N ILE A 78 -1.51 -6.24 1.14
CA ILE A 78 -0.69 -6.21 2.35
C ILE A 78 0.70 -5.76 1.95
N LEU A 79 1.20 -4.71 2.59
CA LEU A 79 2.60 -4.30 2.52
C LEU A 79 3.34 -4.86 3.74
N ASP A 80 4.18 -5.85 3.54
CA ASP A 80 4.91 -6.53 4.62
C ASP A 80 6.13 -5.75 5.15
N GLU A 81 6.83 -6.30 6.14
CA GLU A 81 8.04 -5.70 6.73
C GLU A 81 9.21 -5.55 5.74
N HIS A 82 9.18 -6.25 4.62
CA HIS A 82 10.19 -6.25 3.55
C HIS A 82 9.80 -5.36 2.36
N ASP A 83 8.80 -4.49 2.57
CA ASP A 83 8.19 -3.62 1.57
C ASP A 83 7.61 -4.40 0.36
N GLN A 84 7.25 -5.67 0.51
CA GLN A 84 6.61 -6.44 -0.56
C GLN A 84 5.09 -6.27 -0.51
N LEU A 85 4.48 -6.15 -1.69
CA LEU A 85 3.02 -6.15 -1.85
C LEU A 85 2.53 -7.56 -2.15
N ALA A 86 1.67 -8.06 -1.28
CA ALA A 86 0.84 -9.25 -1.49
C ALA A 86 -0.62 -8.85 -1.70
N ASP A 87 -1.33 -9.57 -2.56
CA ASP A 87 -2.75 -9.34 -2.83
C ASP A 87 -3.58 -9.92 -1.67
N LEU A 88 -4.34 -9.05 -0.98
CA LEU A 88 -5.06 -9.42 0.24
C LEU A 88 -6.14 -10.48 -0.04
N ASP A 89 -6.83 -10.37 -1.18
CA ASP A 89 -7.90 -11.31 -1.54
C ASP A 89 -7.35 -12.72 -1.72
N ARG A 90 -6.14 -12.84 -2.27
CA ARG A 90 -5.46 -14.13 -2.45
C ARG A 90 -4.87 -14.69 -1.17
N GLU A 91 -4.38 -13.83 -0.28
CA GLU A 91 -3.92 -14.24 1.06
C GLU A 91 -5.09 -14.81 1.88
N LEU A 92 -6.25 -14.18 1.80
CA LEU A 92 -7.48 -14.66 2.43
C LEU A 92 -7.95 -15.99 1.83
N GLU A 93 -7.98 -16.12 0.50
CA GLU A 93 -8.30 -17.38 -0.17
C GLU A 93 -7.34 -18.51 0.24
N ALA A 94 -6.03 -18.25 0.22
CA ALA A 94 -5.03 -19.24 0.62
C ALA A 94 -5.15 -19.64 2.11
N PHE A 95 -5.52 -18.70 2.98
CA PHE A 95 -5.78 -18.99 4.39
C PHE A 95 -7.06 -19.82 4.59
N MET A 96 -8.10 -19.59 3.78
CA MET A 96 -9.36 -20.33 3.88
C MET A 96 -9.28 -21.74 3.27
N ASP A 97 -8.55 -21.92 2.17
CA ASP A 97 -8.39 -23.21 1.47
C ASP A 97 -7.43 -24.18 2.19
N GLY A 98 -6.71 -23.72 3.21
CA GLY A 98 -5.79 -24.51 4.03
C GLY A 98 -6.41 -25.21 5.24
N ARG A 99 -7.73 -25.39 5.29
CA ARG A 99 -8.45 -26.08 6.38
C ARG A 99 -9.17 -27.34 5.92
#